data_AF-A0A2K2VKQ8-F1
#
_entry.id   AF-A0A2K2VKQ8-F1
#
_cell.length_a   1.000
_cell.length_b   1.000
_cell.length_c   1.000
_cell.angle_alpha   90.00
_cell.angle_beta   90.00
_cell.angle_gamma   90.00
#
_symmetry.space_group_name_H-M   'P 1'
#
loop_
_entity.id
_entity.type
_entity.pdbx_description
1 polymer ?
#
loop_
_entity_poly.entity_id
_entity_poly.type
_entity_poly.pdbx_seq_one_letter_code
_entity_poly.pdbx_strand_id
1 'polypeptide(L)'
;MYAMRKNAIALLVTILFIMAITLGIGIGLGSMKSASQDAEDERFMFQTALVLDDVLSIFSNSQEIDALGDVNATEVFAIFLNQTQSIPIEIEDMKVLIQIKSARDSFNINALQDANATLYVQRAELLKEYLQRFEVQEHYIDFLRDGMSGIKEDTSYHTRLFDDAPYLYRDYIASPEHLERINEAYTRQYHDTTLKKADLGHFFSFNKERKTKIDLNYATPSTWMFMLGIDKQSALSLVQKSHLYTSYEDLPLSDEKKVVLKDVFETSFFEPFIEVQVVIKQGDKSAKIVFEYDIKNKKGSNFVYEI
;
A
#
# COMPACT_ATOMS: atom_id res chain seq x y z
N MET A 1 3.08 4.82 -79.99
CA MET A 1 2.67 5.66 -78.84
C MET A 1 1.48 5.10 -78.05
N TYR A 2 0.40 4.62 -78.68
CA TYR A 2 -0.81 4.16 -77.97
C TYR A 2 -0.61 2.87 -77.12
N ALA A 3 0.21 1.92 -77.59
CA ALA A 3 0.51 0.68 -76.85
C ALA A 3 1.37 0.90 -75.60
N MET A 4 2.38 1.78 -75.66
CA MET A 4 3.17 2.18 -74.49
C MET A 4 2.32 2.84 -73.40
N ARG A 5 1.30 3.62 -73.81
CA ARG A 5 0.38 4.28 -72.87
C ARG A 5 -0.54 3.28 -72.14
N LYS A 6 -1.01 2.24 -72.83
CA LYS A 6 -1.78 1.13 -72.22
C LYS A 6 -0.93 0.30 -71.25
N ASN A 7 0.32 0.01 -71.60
CA ASN A 7 1.22 -0.74 -70.74
C ASN A 7 1.62 0.05 -69.49
N ALA A 8 1.81 1.37 -69.61
CA ALA A 8 2.06 2.25 -68.47
C ALA A 8 0.85 2.35 -67.53
N ILE A 9 -0.38 2.43 -68.06
CA ILE A 9 -1.61 2.42 -67.26
C ILE A 9 -1.78 1.07 -66.55
N ALA A 10 -1.57 -0.05 -67.25
CA ALA A 10 -1.64 -1.38 -66.66
C ALA A 10 -0.63 -1.55 -65.51
N LEU A 11 0.62 -1.11 -65.72
CA LEU A 11 1.66 -1.14 -64.68
C LEU A 11 1.26 -0.32 -63.44
N LEU A 12 0.70 0.88 -63.65
CA LEU A 12 0.31 1.78 -62.56
C LEU A 12 -0.87 1.20 -61.76
N VAL A 13 -1.83 0.58 -62.44
CA VAL A 13 -2.93 -0.16 -61.80
C VAL A 13 -2.38 -1.35 -60.99
N THR A 14 -1.45 -2.13 -61.54
CA THR A 14 -0.83 -3.24 -60.82
C THR A 14 -0.07 -2.80 -59.57
N ILE A 15 0.73 -1.73 -59.67
CA ILE A 15 1.47 -1.16 -58.53
C ILE A 15 0.50 -0.68 -57.44
N LEU A 16 -0.60 -0.03 -57.83
CA LEU A 16 -1.64 0.43 -56.89
C LEU A 16 -2.32 -0.74 -56.17
N PHE A 17 -2.62 -1.83 -56.89
CA PHE A 17 -3.17 -3.04 -56.28
C PHE A 17 -2.18 -3.71 -55.32
N ILE A 18 -0.90 -3.79 -55.68
CA ILE A 18 0.14 -4.34 -54.80
C ILE A 18 0.24 -3.49 -53.52
N MET A 19 0.29 -2.16 -53.63
CA MET A 19 0.32 -1.28 -52.47
C MET A 19 -0.93 -1.41 -51.59
N ALA A 20 -2.12 -1.52 -52.19
CA ALA A 20 -3.36 -1.71 -51.45
C ALA A 20 -3.40 -3.05 -50.70
N ILE A 21 -2.93 -4.13 -51.32
CA ILE A 21 -2.81 -5.45 -50.68
C ILE A 21 -1.79 -5.40 -49.53
N THR A 22 -0.62 -4.79 -49.73
CA THR A 22 0.41 -4.67 -48.69
C THR A 22 -0.08 -3.83 -47.51
N LEU A 23 -0.78 -2.72 -47.75
CA LEU A 23 -1.39 -1.91 -46.68
C LEU A 23 -2.48 -2.69 -45.95
N GLY A 24 -3.33 -3.42 -46.67
CA GLY A 24 -4.38 -4.26 -46.07
C GLY A 24 -3.81 -5.37 -45.18
N ILE A 25 -2.75 -6.05 -45.63
CA ILE A 25 -2.03 -7.06 -44.83
C ILE A 25 -1.39 -6.41 -43.61
N GLY A 26 -0.74 -5.25 -43.77
CA GLY A 26 -0.10 -4.53 -42.68
C GLY A 26 -1.08 -4.13 -41.58
N ILE A 27 -2.24 -3.56 -41.96
CA ILE A 27 -3.31 -3.22 -41.02
C ILE A 27 -3.86 -4.50 -40.36
N GLY A 28 -4.11 -5.55 -41.15
CA GLY A 28 -4.64 -6.82 -40.63
C GLY A 28 -3.72 -7.48 -39.61
N LEU A 29 -2.41 -7.54 -39.88
CA LEU A 29 -1.41 -8.05 -38.94
C LEU A 29 -1.30 -7.16 -37.69
N GLY A 30 -1.38 -5.83 -37.84
CA GLY A 30 -1.42 -4.89 -36.73
C GLY A 30 -2.59 -5.15 -35.80
N SER A 31 -3.81 -5.24 -36.35
CA SER A 31 -5.01 -5.54 -35.57
C SER A 31 -4.96 -6.93 -34.92
N MET A 32 -4.41 -7.93 -35.61
CA MET A 32 -4.29 -9.28 -35.06
C MET A 32 -3.27 -9.34 -33.91
N LYS A 33 -2.17 -8.58 -34.01
CA LYS A 33 -1.20 -8.44 -32.92
C LYS A 33 -1.83 -7.77 -31.71
N SER A 34 -2.56 -6.66 -31.89
CA SER A 34 -3.26 -5.99 -30.78
C SER A 34 -4.28 -6.91 -30.12
N ALA A 35 -5.13 -7.58 -30.91
CA ALA A 35 -6.10 -8.54 -30.36
C ALA A 35 -5.43 -9.70 -29.60
N SER A 36 -4.25 -10.16 -30.06
CA SER A 36 -3.47 -11.17 -29.35
C SER A 36 -2.94 -10.63 -28.02
N GLN A 37 -2.46 -9.40 -27.97
CA GLN A 37 -1.99 -8.75 -26.74
C GLN A 37 -3.13 -8.57 -25.74
N ASP A 38 -4.28 -8.06 -26.20
CA ASP A 38 -5.48 -7.89 -25.37
C ASP A 38 -5.93 -9.24 -24.78
N ALA A 39 -5.96 -10.30 -25.60
CA ALA A 39 -6.32 -11.64 -25.13
C ALA A 39 -5.31 -12.21 -24.11
N GLU A 40 -4.02 -11.94 -24.28
CA GLU A 40 -3.00 -12.32 -23.30
C GLU A 40 -3.12 -11.51 -22.00
N ASP A 41 -3.50 -10.22 -22.08
CA ASP A 41 -3.70 -9.35 -20.90
C ASP A 41 -4.92 -9.81 -20.11
N GLU A 42 -6.04 -10.08 -20.79
CA GLU A 42 -7.24 -10.66 -20.17
C GLU A 42 -6.95 -12.02 -19.51
N ARG A 43 -6.16 -12.88 -20.18
CA ARG A 43 -5.76 -14.17 -19.60
C ARG A 43 -4.93 -13.98 -18.33
N PHE A 44 -3.96 -13.07 -18.35
CA PHE A 44 -3.13 -12.76 -17.19
C PHE A 44 -3.95 -12.20 -16.02
N MET A 45 -4.89 -11.30 -16.31
CA MET A 45 -5.85 -10.76 -15.34
C MET A 45 -6.72 -11.87 -14.71
N PHE A 46 -7.23 -12.77 -15.54
CA PHE A 46 -8.05 -13.89 -15.07
C PHE A 46 -7.27 -14.85 -14.17
N GLN A 47 -6.05 -15.22 -14.57
CA GLN A 47 -5.18 -16.06 -13.74
C GLN A 47 -4.78 -15.37 -12.44
N THR A 48 -4.53 -14.07 -12.48
CA THR A 48 -4.26 -13.24 -11.29
C THR A 48 -5.43 -13.28 -10.30
N ALA A 49 -6.67 -13.16 -10.80
CA ALA A 49 -7.86 -13.29 -9.96
C ALA A 49 -8.01 -14.69 -9.35
N LEU A 50 -7.76 -15.75 -10.13
CA LEU A 50 -7.78 -17.12 -9.62
C LEU A 50 -6.74 -17.36 -8.52
N VAL A 51 -5.50 -16.88 -8.71
CA VAL A 51 -4.45 -16.99 -7.69
C VAL A 51 -4.87 -16.26 -6.41
N LEU A 52 -5.47 -15.08 -6.52
CA LEU A 52 -5.97 -14.35 -5.36
C LEU A 52 -7.08 -15.12 -4.63
N ASP A 53 -8.05 -15.66 -5.38
CA ASP A 53 -9.15 -16.45 -4.82
C ASP A 53 -8.62 -17.72 -4.12
N ASP A 54 -7.64 -18.40 -4.69
CA ASP A 54 -6.99 -19.57 -4.09
C ASP A 54 -6.26 -19.20 -2.80
N VAL A 55 -5.52 -18.08 -2.79
CA VAL A 55 -4.83 -17.58 -1.58
C VAL A 55 -5.84 -17.26 -0.47
N LEU A 56 -6.92 -16.54 -0.79
CA LEU A 56 -8.00 -16.24 0.16
C LEU A 56 -8.69 -17.53 0.65
N SER A 57 -8.91 -18.49 -0.25
CA SER A 57 -9.49 -19.79 0.07
C SER A 57 -8.61 -20.56 1.07
N ILE A 58 -7.29 -20.61 0.85
CA ILE A 58 -6.34 -21.23 1.78
C ILE A 58 -6.45 -20.60 3.17
N PHE A 59 -6.43 -19.27 3.25
CA PHE A 59 -6.54 -18.58 4.53
C PHE A 59 -7.90 -18.78 5.21
N SER A 60 -8.99 -18.87 4.45
CA SER A 60 -10.34 -19.02 5.01
C SER A 60 -10.65 -20.44 5.48
N ASN A 61 -9.99 -21.45 4.88
CA ASN A 61 -10.29 -22.87 5.11
C ASN A 61 -9.20 -23.64 5.87
N SER A 62 -8.04 -23.03 6.15
CA SER A 62 -6.96 -23.67 6.91
C SER A 62 -7.25 -23.68 8.41
N GLN A 63 -7.19 -24.86 9.01
CA GLN A 63 -7.31 -25.02 10.47
C GLN A 63 -6.11 -24.43 11.21
N GLU A 64 -4.94 -24.46 10.58
CA GLU A 64 -3.71 -23.87 11.10
C GLU A 64 -3.83 -22.35 11.20
N ILE A 65 -4.43 -21.71 10.19
CA ILE A 65 -4.70 -20.26 10.21
C ILE A 65 -5.80 -19.94 11.23
N ASP A 66 -6.85 -20.75 11.33
CA ASP A 66 -7.92 -20.56 12.32
C ASP A 66 -7.37 -20.55 13.76
N ALA A 67 -6.40 -21.40 14.07
CA ALA A 67 -5.76 -21.47 15.37
C ALA A 67 -4.99 -20.18 15.75
N LEU A 68 -4.59 -19.37 14.76
CA LEU A 68 -3.93 -18.08 14.99
C LEU A 68 -4.91 -16.99 15.46
N GLY A 69 -6.22 -17.21 15.35
CA GLY A 69 -7.24 -16.25 15.79
C GLY A 69 -7.47 -16.22 17.31
N ASP A 70 -6.93 -17.17 18.07
CA ASP A 70 -7.11 -17.24 19.53
C ASP A 70 -6.32 -16.12 20.24
N VAL A 71 -6.92 -15.45 21.21
CA VAL A 71 -6.30 -14.37 21.99
C VAL A 71 -5.06 -14.80 22.78
N ASN A 72 -4.86 -16.11 22.99
CA ASN A 72 -3.67 -16.67 23.64
C ASN A 72 -2.59 -17.12 22.63
N ALA A 73 -2.78 -16.86 21.34
CA ALA A 73 -1.90 -17.36 20.28
C ALA A 73 -0.71 -16.43 19.96
N THR A 74 -0.34 -15.47 20.81
CA THR A 74 0.75 -14.52 20.52
C THR A 74 2.05 -15.21 20.09
N GLU A 75 2.47 -16.25 20.81
CA GLU A 75 3.68 -17.03 20.47
C GLU A 75 3.50 -17.82 19.16
N VAL A 76 2.34 -18.46 18.97
CA VAL A 76 2.03 -19.24 17.76
C VAL A 76 1.98 -18.33 16.52
N PHE A 77 1.41 -17.14 16.65
CA PHE A 77 1.36 -16.13 15.61
C PHE A 77 2.74 -15.61 15.26
N ALA A 78 3.60 -15.38 16.26
CA ALA A 78 5.00 -15.01 16.03
C ALA A 78 5.78 -16.12 15.31
N ILE A 79 5.58 -17.38 15.68
CA ILE A 79 6.17 -18.54 15.00
C ILE A 79 5.69 -18.59 13.55
N PHE A 80 4.38 -18.45 13.32
CA PHE A 80 3.79 -18.43 11.99
C PHE A 80 4.43 -17.36 11.11
N LEU A 81 4.41 -16.09 11.53
CA LEU A 81 4.95 -14.98 10.73
C LEU A 81 6.44 -15.14 10.42
N ASN A 82 7.23 -15.68 11.35
CA ASN A 82 8.66 -15.94 11.12
C ASN A 82 8.90 -17.08 10.12
N GLN A 83 8.00 -18.06 10.04
CA GLN A 83 8.13 -19.21 9.15
C GLN A 83 7.50 -18.99 7.76
N THR A 84 6.48 -18.14 7.67
CA THR A 84 5.68 -17.95 6.44
C THR A 84 5.91 -16.60 5.76
N GLN A 85 6.99 -15.91 6.12
CA GLN A 85 7.30 -14.57 5.60
C GLN A 85 7.34 -14.50 4.07
N SER A 86 7.74 -15.59 3.40
CA SER A 86 7.87 -15.66 1.94
C SER A 86 7.67 -17.08 1.43
N ILE A 87 6.60 -17.29 0.66
CA ILE A 87 6.21 -18.58 0.08
C ILE A 87 6.30 -18.47 -1.45
N PRO A 88 7.35 -19.00 -2.08
CA PRO A 88 7.44 -19.07 -3.53
C PRO A 88 6.64 -20.28 -4.07
N ILE A 89 5.84 -20.05 -5.10
CA ILE A 89 5.05 -21.06 -5.79
C ILE A 89 5.31 -20.90 -7.30
N GLU A 90 5.56 -22.01 -7.98
CA GLU A 90 5.72 -22.05 -9.44
C GLU A 90 4.59 -22.90 -10.03
N ILE A 91 3.79 -22.30 -10.90
CA ILE A 91 2.63 -22.93 -11.55
C ILE A 91 2.83 -22.76 -13.06
N GLU A 92 3.23 -23.83 -13.75
CA GLU A 92 3.54 -23.81 -15.18
C GLU A 92 4.54 -22.69 -15.57
N ASP A 93 4.08 -21.65 -16.25
CA ASP A 93 4.85 -20.48 -16.69
C ASP A 93 4.68 -19.26 -15.78
N MET A 94 3.99 -19.42 -14.66
CA MET A 94 3.70 -18.39 -13.67
C MET A 94 4.50 -18.59 -12.38
N LYS A 95 5.12 -17.50 -11.92
CA LYS A 95 5.81 -17.44 -10.63
C LYS A 95 4.99 -16.58 -9.69
N VAL A 96 4.56 -17.17 -8.57
CA VAL A 96 3.81 -16.50 -7.52
C VAL A 96 4.69 -16.43 -6.28
N LEU A 97 4.80 -15.25 -5.69
CA LEU A 97 5.47 -15.03 -4.42
C LEU A 97 4.44 -14.45 -3.45
N ILE A 98 4.14 -15.18 -2.39
CA ILE A 98 3.28 -14.71 -1.30
C ILE A 98 4.18 -14.26 -0.16
N GLN A 99 4.03 -13.02 0.29
CA GLN A 99 4.73 -12.50 1.45
C GLN A 99 3.70 -12.15 2.53
N ILE A 100 4.02 -12.49 3.77
CA ILE A 100 3.11 -12.32 4.91
C ILE A 100 3.86 -11.60 6.03
N LYS A 101 3.23 -10.58 6.60
CA LYS A 101 3.69 -9.89 7.82
C LYS A 101 2.48 -9.45 8.65
N SER A 102 2.73 -8.89 9.84
CA SER A 102 1.66 -8.25 10.62
C SER A 102 1.14 -7.00 9.90
N ALA A 103 -0.19 -6.82 9.85
CA ALA A 103 -0.82 -5.60 9.34
C ALA A 103 -0.93 -4.50 10.41
N ARG A 104 -0.32 -4.70 11.58
CA ARG A 104 -0.51 -3.88 12.79
C ARG A 104 0.83 -3.40 13.37
N ASP A 105 1.86 -3.34 12.52
CA ASP A 105 3.24 -2.91 12.82
C ASP A 105 3.45 -1.39 12.75
N SER A 106 2.51 -0.68 12.14
CA SER A 106 2.63 0.71 11.73
C SER A 106 1.38 1.50 12.14
N PHE A 107 1.57 2.81 12.33
CA PHE A 107 0.47 3.68 12.68
C PHE A 107 -0.41 3.93 11.45
N ASN A 108 -1.73 3.78 11.59
CA ASN A 108 -2.64 4.14 10.51
C ASN A 108 -2.70 5.66 10.39
N ILE A 109 -2.25 6.20 9.26
CA ILE A 109 -2.23 7.65 9.03
C ILE A 109 -3.61 8.29 9.20
N ASN A 110 -4.67 7.55 8.86
CA ASN A 110 -6.04 8.02 8.95
C ASN A 110 -6.55 8.14 10.39
N ALA A 111 -5.84 7.55 11.36
CA ALA A 111 -6.09 7.73 12.79
C ALA A 111 -5.64 9.11 13.30
N LEU A 112 -4.92 9.91 12.50
CA LEU A 112 -4.70 11.33 12.82
C LEU A 112 -6.04 12.05 12.90
N GLN A 113 -6.94 11.81 11.95
CA GLN A 113 -8.24 12.47 11.93
C GLN A 113 -9.24 11.79 12.88
N ASP A 114 -9.09 12.08 14.17
CA ASP A 114 -9.95 11.59 15.23
C ASP A 114 -11.16 12.51 15.47
N ALA A 115 -12.30 11.92 15.85
CA ALA A 115 -13.46 12.70 16.29
C ALA A 115 -13.18 13.43 17.61
N ASN A 116 -12.26 12.91 18.42
CA ASN A 116 -11.72 13.57 19.59
C ASN A 116 -10.61 14.54 19.18
N ALA A 117 -10.95 15.84 19.15
CA ALA A 117 -10.00 16.89 18.81
C ALA A 117 -8.72 16.89 19.66
N THR A 118 -8.80 16.46 20.93
CA THR A 118 -7.62 16.36 21.81
C THR A 118 -6.65 15.28 21.34
N LEU A 119 -7.15 14.10 20.95
CA LEU A 119 -6.31 13.02 20.44
C LEU A 119 -5.66 13.38 19.12
N TYR A 120 -6.40 14.05 18.23
CA TYR A 120 -5.82 14.59 17.00
C TYR A 120 -4.64 15.52 17.32
N VAL A 121 -4.83 16.52 18.19
CA VAL A 121 -3.77 17.48 18.54
C VAL A 121 -2.55 16.75 19.10
N GLN A 122 -2.74 15.82 20.04
CA GLN A 122 -1.63 15.06 20.64
C GLN A 122 -0.86 14.21 19.60
N ARG A 123 -1.57 13.46 18.75
CA ARG A 123 -0.95 12.66 17.69
C ARG A 123 -0.25 13.52 16.65
N ALA A 124 -0.85 14.66 16.29
CA ALA A 124 -0.27 15.62 15.36
C ALA A 124 1.03 16.23 15.90
N GLU A 125 1.05 16.66 17.17
CA GLU A 125 2.28 17.19 17.79
C GLU A 125 3.38 16.13 17.87
N LEU A 126 3.06 14.90 18.28
CA LEU A 126 4.04 13.80 18.26
C LEU A 126 4.57 13.51 16.84
N LEU A 127 3.72 13.63 15.83
CA LEU A 127 4.14 13.44 14.44
C LEU A 127 5.05 14.59 13.98
N LYS A 128 4.76 15.83 14.36
CA LYS A 128 5.64 16.98 14.11
C LYS A 128 7.00 16.75 14.75
N GLU A 129 7.06 16.37 16.03
CA GLU A 129 8.31 16.08 16.73
C GLU A 129 9.11 14.96 16.06
N TYR A 130 8.43 13.89 15.61
CA TYR A 130 9.07 12.82 14.85
C TYR A 130 9.67 13.31 13.53
N LEU A 131 8.88 14.08 12.76
CA LEU A 131 9.26 14.61 11.45
C LEU A 131 10.36 15.68 11.52
N GLN A 132 10.40 16.48 12.58
CA GLN A 132 11.45 17.48 12.82
C GLN A 132 12.84 16.84 12.92
N ARG A 133 12.96 15.58 13.32
CA ARG A 133 14.24 14.83 13.31
C ARG A 133 14.81 14.65 11.91
N PHE A 134 13.96 14.76 10.89
CA PHE A 134 14.29 14.70 9.48
C PHE A 134 14.27 16.09 8.82
N GLU A 135 14.14 17.16 9.61
CA GLU A 135 14.06 18.57 9.18
C GLU A 135 12.80 18.90 8.35
N VAL A 136 11.78 18.04 8.41
CA VAL A 136 10.50 18.27 7.75
C VAL A 136 9.72 19.35 8.49
N GLN A 137 9.20 20.33 7.76
CA GLN A 137 8.46 21.46 8.35
C GLN A 137 7.08 21.03 8.87
N GLU A 138 6.61 21.71 9.92
CA GLU A 138 5.33 21.39 10.57
C GLU A 138 4.11 21.55 9.66
N HIS A 139 4.21 22.38 8.62
CA HIS A 139 3.15 22.60 7.62
C HIS A 139 2.78 21.33 6.84
N TYR A 140 3.64 20.31 6.84
CA TYR A 140 3.32 19.03 6.21
C TYR A 140 2.11 18.33 6.87
N ILE A 141 1.88 18.56 8.17
CA ILE A 141 0.72 17.98 8.85
C ILE A 141 -0.59 18.54 8.30
N ASP A 142 -0.62 19.80 7.87
CA ASP A 142 -1.80 20.40 7.26
C ASP A 142 -2.11 19.77 5.89
N PHE A 143 -1.08 19.36 5.14
CA PHE A 143 -1.25 18.61 3.89
C PHE A 143 -1.86 17.24 4.13
N LEU A 144 -1.36 16.51 5.15
CA LEU A 144 -1.95 15.24 5.55
C LEU A 144 -3.41 15.43 5.97
N ARG A 145 -3.69 16.47 6.77
CA ARG A 145 -5.05 16.79 7.22
C ARG A 145 -5.99 17.05 6.05
N ASP A 146 -5.59 17.87 5.09
CA ASP A 146 -6.41 18.14 3.90
C ASP A 146 -6.65 16.86 3.07
N GLY A 147 -5.67 15.94 3.01
CA GLY A 147 -5.83 14.65 2.33
C GLY A 147 -6.80 13.67 3.00
N MET A 148 -7.18 13.92 4.25
CA MET A 148 -8.12 13.08 5.00
C MET A 148 -9.43 13.80 5.32
N SER A 149 -9.47 15.13 5.24
CA SER A 149 -10.61 15.93 5.65
C SER A 149 -11.37 16.54 4.49
N GLY A 150 -12.68 16.70 4.70
CA GLY A 150 -13.52 17.47 3.81
C GLY A 150 -13.21 18.96 3.86
N ILE A 151 -13.92 19.72 3.03
CA ILE A 151 -13.83 21.18 2.99
C ILE A 151 -14.20 21.76 4.36
N LYS A 152 -13.45 22.76 4.84
CA LYS A 152 -13.79 23.51 6.07
C LYS A 152 -15.16 24.19 5.91
N GLU A 153 -15.79 24.55 7.02
CA GLU A 153 -17.09 25.25 7.03
C GLU A 153 -17.07 26.56 6.22
N ASP A 154 -15.91 27.22 6.17
CA ASP A 154 -15.67 28.45 5.40
C ASP A 154 -15.37 28.19 3.91
N THR A 155 -15.59 26.96 3.43
CA THR A 155 -15.32 26.49 2.06
C THR A 155 -13.85 26.48 1.63
N SER A 156 -12.92 26.64 2.58
CA SER A 156 -11.47 26.61 2.32
C SER A 156 -10.79 25.29 2.73
N TYR A 157 -9.52 25.17 2.38
CA TYR A 157 -8.60 24.13 2.84
C TYR A 157 -7.50 24.73 3.72
N HIS A 158 -6.77 23.89 4.45
CA HIS A 158 -5.61 24.36 5.23
C HIS A 158 -4.43 24.71 4.33
N THR A 159 -4.34 24.10 3.15
CA THR A 159 -3.25 24.19 2.20
C THR A 159 -3.77 24.37 0.78
N ARG A 160 -2.85 24.45 -0.19
CA ARG A 160 -3.18 24.50 -1.62
C ARG A 160 -3.14 23.13 -2.28
N LEU A 161 -3.20 22.04 -1.50
CA LEU A 161 -3.17 20.66 -2.00
C LEU A 161 -4.12 20.43 -3.18
N PHE A 162 -5.36 20.92 -3.08
CA PHE A 162 -6.37 20.73 -4.12
C PHE A 162 -6.35 21.77 -5.24
N ASP A 163 -5.56 22.84 -5.13
CA ASP A 163 -5.21 23.68 -6.28
C ASP A 163 -4.26 22.88 -7.21
N ASP A 164 -3.29 22.18 -6.61
CA ASP A 164 -2.24 21.44 -7.30
C ASP A 164 -2.64 20.02 -7.74
N ALA A 165 -3.59 19.41 -7.03
CA ALA A 165 -4.15 18.10 -7.31
C ALA A 165 -5.70 18.08 -7.15
N PRO A 166 -6.46 18.74 -8.05
CA PRO A 166 -7.91 18.90 -7.89
C PRO A 166 -8.70 17.58 -7.78
N TYR A 167 -8.23 16.54 -8.45
CA TYR A 167 -8.86 15.22 -8.52
C TYR A 167 -8.41 14.25 -7.42
N LEU A 168 -7.59 14.71 -6.49
CA LEU A 168 -7.12 13.86 -5.40
C LEU A 168 -8.30 13.45 -4.51
N TYR A 169 -8.33 12.17 -4.15
CA TYR A 169 -9.31 11.60 -3.22
C TYR A 169 -9.19 12.24 -1.83
N ARG A 170 -10.29 12.36 -1.07
CA ARG A 170 -10.34 13.30 0.09
C ARG A 170 -10.86 12.72 1.40
N ASP A 171 -11.41 11.51 1.42
CA ASP A 171 -12.04 11.02 2.67
C ASP A 171 -11.02 10.39 3.62
N TYR A 172 -9.93 9.85 3.06
CA TYR A 172 -8.81 9.23 3.76
C TYR A 172 -7.63 9.01 2.81
N ILE A 173 -6.44 8.86 3.35
CA ILE A 173 -5.24 8.49 2.58
C ILE A 173 -5.26 6.98 2.38
N ALA A 174 -5.38 6.57 1.12
CA ALA A 174 -5.84 5.23 0.76
C ALA A 174 -4.71 4.28 0.37
N SER A 175 -3.54 4.81 0.01
CA SER A 175 -2.40 4.00 -0.41
C SER A 175 -1.10 4.81 -0.31
N PRO A 176 0.07 4.15 -0.42
CA PRO A 176 1.35 4.83 -0.55
C PRO A 176 1.39 5.82 -1.72
N GLU A 177 0.79 5.49 -2.87
CA GLU A 177 0.73 6.36 -4.05
C GLU A 177 -0.12 7.60 -3.78
N HIS A 178 -1.22 7.45 -3.03
CA HIS A 178 -2.01 8.59 -2.59
C HIS A 178 -1.16 9.51 -1.70
N LEU A 179 -0.45 8.95 -0.72
CA LEU A 179 0.47 9.73 0.11
C LEU A 179 1.56 10.43 -0.72
N GLU A 180 2.11 9.77 -1.73
CA GLU A 180 3.14 10.36 -2.58
C GLU A 180 2.62 11.57 -3.38
N ARG A 181 1.36 11.56 -3.84
CA ARG A 181 0.75 12.75 -4.45
C ARG A 181 0.66 13.93 -3.48
N ILE A 182 0.39 13.66 -2.21
CA ILE A 182 0.38 14.68 -1.15
C ILE A 182 1.80 15.21 -0.93
N ASN A 183 2.79 14.32 -0.88
CA ASN A 183 4.22 14.67 -0.76
C ASN A 183 4.70 15.55 -1.92
N GLU A 184 4.31 15.22 -3.15
CA GLU A 184 4.61 15.98 -4.37
C GLU A 184 4.03 17.39 -4.31
N ALA A 185 2.79 17.55 -3.83
CA ALA A 185 2.17 18.85 -3.65
C ALA A 185 2.90 19.69 -2.58
N TYR A 186 3.23 19.10 -1.43
CA TYR A 186 4.02 19.76 -0.38
C TYR A 186 5.38 20.23 -0.92
N THR A 187 6.10 19.32 -1.59
CA THR A 187 7.44 19.60 -2.14
C THR A 187 7.39 20.72 -3.17
N ARG A 188 6.34 20.78 -4.00
CA ARG A 188 6.14 21.87 -4.98
C ARG A 188 5.84 23.20 -4.30
N GLN A 189 4.96 23.21 -3.30
CA GLN A 189 4.55 24.43 -2.62
C GLN A 189 5.68 25.06 -1.79
N TYR A 190 6.47 24.26 -1.08
CA TYR A 190 7.50 24.75 -0.16
C TYR A 190 8.94 24.61 -0.69
N HIS A 191 9.14 24.02 -1.87
CA HIS A 191 10.46 23.66 -2.40
C HIS A 191 11.30 22.81 -1.41
N ASP A 192 10.61 22.03 -0.58
CA ASP A 192 11.22 21.25 0.50
C ASP A 192 11.35 19.79 0.11
N THR A 193 12.59 19.29 0.01
CA THR A 193 12.89 17.89 -0.32
C THR A 193 13.23 17.04 0.90
N THR A 194 13.11 17.57 2.12
CA THR A 194 13.45 16.88 3.37
C THR A 194 12.55 15.68 3.64
N LEU A 195 11.32 15.65 3.10
CA LEU A 195 10.43 14.48 3.20
C LEU A 195 11.10 13.19 2.72
N LYS A 196 11.99 13.25 1.72
CA LYS A 196 12.72 12.08 1.22
C LYS A 196 13.69 11.47 2.24
N LYS A 197 14.02 12.21 3.31
CA LYS A 197 14.83 11.72 4.43
C LYS A 197 13.99 10.88 5.41
N ALA A 198 12.67 11.08 5.44
CA ALA A 198 11.74 10.31 6.25
C ALA A 198 11.15 9.17 5.39
N ASP A 199 11.29 7.93 5.87
CA ASP A 199 10.71 6.77 5.20
C ASP A 199 9.21 6.65 5.50
N LEU A 200 8.41 7.57 4.94
CA LEU A 200 6.99 7.70 5.27
C LEU A 200 6.13 6.55 4.71
N GLY A 201 6.56 5.95 3.58
CA GLY A 201 5.82 4.87 2.93
C GLY A 201 5.76 3.59 3.77
N HIS A 202 6.82 3.28 4.53
CA HIS A 202 6.87 2.12 5.42
C HIS A 202 6.47 2.44 6.86
N PHE A 203 6.32 3.72 7.19
CA PHE A 203 5.96 4.18 8.52
C PHE A 203 4.44 4.12 8.78
N PHE A 204 3.63 4.33 7.73
CA PHE A 204 2.18 4.36 7.84
C PHE A 204 1.54 3.08 7.29
N SER A 205 0.45 2.66 7.93
CA SER A 205 -0.55 1.79 7.31
C SER A 205 -1.68 2.64 6.70
N PHE A 206 -2.31 2.11 5.66
CA PHE A 206 -3.34 2.81 4.87
C PHE A 206 -4.68 2.07 4.98
N ASN A 207 -5.33 2.22 6.12
CA ASN A 207 -6.64 1.62 6.36
C ASN A 207 -7.71 2.72 6.51
N LYS A 208 -8.85 2.53 5.85
CA LYS A 208 -10.01 3.44 5.98
C LYS A 208 -10.53 3.50 7.42
N GLU A 209 -10.43 2.41 8.16
CA GLU A 209 -10.84 2.32 9.56
C GLU A 209 -9.87 3.10 10.44
N ARG A 210 -10.32 4.26 10.93
CA ARG A 210 -9.45 5.17 11.72
C ARG A 210 -9.12 4.66 13.12
N LYS A 211 -9.78 3.59 13.56
CA LYS A 211 -9.64 2.96 14.88
C LYS A 211 -9.01 1.58 14.76
N THR A 212 -7.77 1.58 14.32
CA THR A 212 -6.94 0.37 14.23
C THR A 212 -5.93 0.39 15.35
N LYS A 213 -5.82 -0.75 16.04
CA LYS A 213 -4.81 -0.92 17.08
C LYS A 213 -3.43 -1.16 16.48
N ILE A 214 -2.40 -0.64 17.13
CA ILE A 214 -1.01 -1.02 16.88
C ILE A 214 -0.68 -2.19 17.79
N ASP A 215 -0.18 -3.28 17.22
CA ASP A 215 0.36 -4.39 18.00
C ASP A 215 1.80 -4.07 18.41
N LEU A 216 2.01 -3.83 19.71
CA LEU A 216 3.30 -3.45 20.26
C LEU A 216 4.36 -4.56 20.10
N ASN A 217 3.96 -5.81 19.89
CA ASN A 217 4.88 -6.89 19.55
C ASN A 217 5.36 -6.86 18.11
N TYR A 218 4.75 -6.08 17.22
CA TYR A 218 5.17 -5.96 15.82
C TYR A 218 5.49 -4.51 15.42
N ALA A 219 5.26 -3.55 16.31
CA ALA A 219 5.55 -2.14 16.07
C ALA A 219 7.00 -1.92 15.60
N THR A 220 7.16 -1.27 14.44
CA THR A 220 8.48 -0.98 13.87
C THR A 220 9.26 0.01 14.74
N PRO A 221 10.60 0.11 14.58
CA PRO A 221 11.38 1.13 15.28
C PRO A 221 10.85 2.56 15.04
N SER A 222 10.41 2.87 13.82
CA SER A 222 9.84 4.17 13.47
C SER A 222 8.51 4.41 14.19
N THR A 223 7.65 3.39 14.28
CA THR A 223 6.39 3.44 15.05
C THR A 223 6.67 3.74 16.52
N TRP A 224 7.65 3.08 17.13
CA TRP A 224 8.07 3.35 18.52
C TRP A 224 8.62 4.77 18.71
N MET A 225 9.49 5.22 17.82
CA MET A 225 10.05 6.58 17.86
C MET A 225 8.96 7.65 17.77
N PHE A 226 7.98 7.44 16.89
CA PHE A 226 6.82 8.32 16.77
C PHE A 226 5.95 8.32 18.03
N MET A 227 5.51 7.14 18.49
CA MET A 227 4.59 7.06 19.62
C MET A 227 5.19 7.63 20.91
N LEU A 228 6.50 7.48 21.11
CA LEU A 228 7.15 7.78 22.39
C LEU A 228 8.13 8.95 22.34
N GLY A 229 8.45 9.52 21.17
CA GLY A 229 9.46 10.56 21.03
C GLY A 229 10.87 10.10 21.45
N ILE A 230 11.16 8.80 21.41
CA ILE A 230 12.46 8.22 21.80
C ILE A 230 13.44 8.19 20.63
N ASP A 231 14.72 7.96 20.93
CA ASP A 231 15.75 7.77 19.91
C ASP A 231 15.70 6.36 19.30
N LYS A 232 16.40 6.18 18.17
CA LYS A 232 16.43 4.93 17.41
C LYS A 232 17.00 3.75 18.21
N GLN A 233 18.00 3.96 19.07
CA GLN A 233 18.61 2.88 19.85
C GLN A 233 17.63 2.37 20.91
N SER A 234 16.93 3.30 21.58
CA SER A 234 15.86 2.96 22.51
C SER A 234 14.72 2.21 21.81
N ALA A 235 14.29 2.67 20.64
CA ALA A 235 13.26 1.98 19.84
C ALA A 235 13.70 0.57 19.39
N LEU A 236 14.94 0.40 18.93
CA LEU A 236 15.49 -0.91 18.58
C LEU A 236 15.52 -1.87 19.78
N SER A 237 15.81 -1.37 20.99
CA SER A 237 15.80 -2.18 22.20
C SER A 237 14.40 -2.71 22.54
N LEU A 238 13.34 -1.96 22.22
CA LEU A 238 11.96 -2.40 22.37
C LEU A 238 11.61 -3.48 21.35
N VAL A 239 12.06 -3.33 20.10
CA VAL A 239 11.86 -4.33 19.04
C VAL A 239 12.63 -5.62 19.34
N GLN A 240 13.80 -5.57 19.97
CA GLN A 240 14.57 -6.79 20.31
C GLN A 240 13.84 -7.74 21.28
N LYS A 241 12.90 -7.22 22.06
CA LYS A 241 12.05 -8.02 22.96
C LYS A 241 10.63 -8.18 22.40
N SER A 242 10.44 -7.94 21.10
CA SER A 242 9.18 -8.19 20.42
C SER A 242 8.71 -9.63 20.66
N HIS A 243 7.40 -9.84 20.61
CA HIS A 243 6.71 -11.12 20.86
C HIS A 243 6.71 -11.60 22.32
N LEU A 244 7.41 -10.91 23.22
CA LEU A 244 7.43 -11.24 24.66
C LEU A 244 6.48 -10.36 25.48
N TYR A 245 5.95 -9.27 24.90
CA TYR A 245 5.07 -8.37 25.63
C TYR A 245 3.66 -8.96 25.68
N THR A 246 3.09 -9.04 26.87
CA THR A 246 1.70 -9.45 27.10
C THR A 246 0.89 -8.35 27.79
N SER A 247 1.59 -7.40 28.41
CA SER A 247 1.02 -6.28 29.13
C SER A 247 1.96 -5.07 29.10
N TYR A 248 1.45 -3.91 29.50
CA TYR A 248 2.26 -2.70 29.65
C TYR A 248 3.32 -2.83 30.74
N GLU A 249 3.19 -3.77 31.68
CA GLU A 249 4.21 -3.98 32.71
C GLU A 249 5.45 -4.69 32.20
N ASP A 250 5.32 -5.40 31.07
CA ASP A 250 6.45 -6.05 30.39
C ASP A 250 7.33 -5.02 29.65
N LEU A 251 6.78 -3.82 29.38
CA LEU A 251 7.49 -2.76 28.67
C LEU A 251 8.49 -2.07 29.61
N PRO A 252 9.79 -1.98 29.25
CA PRO A 252 10.80 -1.29 30.02
C PRO A 252 10.72 0.24 29.84
N LEU A 253 9.55 0.81 30.09
CA LEU A 253 9.19 2.22 29.90
C LEU A 253 8.76 2.87 31.22
N SER A 254 8.89 4.20 31.32
CA SER A 254 8.33 4.95 32.44
C SER A 254 6.79 4.95 32.37
N ASP A 255 6.14 5.17 33.51
CA ASP A 255 4.68 5.23 33.60
C ASP A 255 4.09 6.31 32.67
N GLU A 256 4.76 7.45 32.53
CA GLU A 256 4.38 8.52 31.60
C GLU A 256 4.32 8.01 30.15
N LYS A 257 5.34 7.26 29.71
CA LYS A 257 5.38 6.69 28.34
C LYS A 257 4.33 5.59 28.17
N LYS A 258 4.08 4.78 29.21
CA LYS A 258 2.98 3.80 29.21
C LYS A 258 1.61 4.49 29.10
N VAL A 259 1.41 5.64 29.74
CA VAL A 259 0.19 6.46 29.62
C VAL A 259 0.00 6.95 28.19
N VAL A 260 1.05 7.45 27.52
CA VAL A 260 0.98 7.86 26.10
C VAL A 260 0.48 6.71 25.22
N LEU A 261 1.02 5.49 25.40
CA LEU A 261 0.58 4.32 24.62
C LEU A 261 -0.87 3.90 24.87
N LYS A 262 -1.39 4.16 26.08
CA LYS A 262 -2.77 3.80 26.49
C LYS A 262 -3.80 4.84 26.05
N ASP A 263 -3.45 6.11 26.23
CA ASP A 263 -4.42 7.21 26.17
C ASP A 263 -4.37 7.95 24.83
N VAL A 264 -3.20 8.01 24.19
CA VAL A 264 -3.02 8.71 22.90
C VAL A 264 -3.17 7.74 21.73
N PHE A 265 -2.67 6.53 21.86
CA PHE A 265 -2.68 5.53 20.78
C PHE A 265 -3.61 4.36 21.10
N GLU A 266 -4.29 3.82 20.09
CA GLU A 266 -4.98 2.55 20.22
C GLU A 266 -3.92 1.45 20.10
N THR A 267 -3.52 0.83 21.21
CA THR A 267 -2.47 -0.21 21.21
C THR A 267 -2.92 -1.50 21.88
N SER A 268 -2.31 -2.61 21.48
CA SER A 268 -2.47 -3.92 22.10
C SER A 268 -1.19 -4.75 21.98
N PHE A 269 -1.23 -5.98 22.49
CA PHE A 269 -0.11 -6.92 22.45
C PHE A 269 -0.38 -8.12 21.52
N PHE A 270 -1.54 -8.13 20.88
CA PHE A 270 -1.93 -9.19 19.98
C PHE A 270 -3.07 -8.74 19.07
N GLU A 271 -2.76 -8.56 17.80
CA GLU A 271 -3.75 -8.33 16.74
C GLU A 271 -3.57 -9.37 15.61
N PRO A 272 -4.51 -10.31 15.43
CA PRO A 272 -4.40 -11.38 14.42
C PRO A 272 -4.84 -10.88 13.03
N PHE A 273 -4.19 -9.81 12.57
CA PHE A 273 -4.34 -9.25 11.24
C PHE A 273 -3.01 -9.35 10.51
N ILE A 274 -3.05 -9.90 9.30
CA ILE A 274 -1.86 -10.05 8.46
C ILE A 274 -1.99 -9.20 7.21
N GLU A 275 -0.87 -8.61 6.77
CA GLU A 275 -0.75 -8.04 5.44
C GLU A 275 -0.19 -9.15 4.53
N VAL A 276 -0.90 -9.40 3.44
CA VAL A 276 -0.52 -10.39 2.43
C VAL A 276 -0.19 -9.65 1.14
N GLN A 277 1.02 -9.84 0.65
CA GLN A 277 1.45 -9.37 -0.66
C GLN A 277 1.60 -10.57 -1.59
N VAL A 278 0.85 -10.58 -2.68
CA VAL A 278 0.94 -11.59 -3.74
C VAL A 278 1.58 -10.94 -4.97
N VAL A 279 2.78 -11.38 -5.33
CA VAL A 279 3.47 -10.95 -6.55
C VAL A 279 3.41 -12.07 -7.57
N ILE A 280 2.82 -11.80 -8.72
CA ILE A 280 2.64 -12.75 -9.81
C ILE A 280 3.48 -12.28 -10.99
N LYS A 281 4.24 -13.19 -11.62
CA LYS A 281 5.02 -12.92 -12.83
C LYS A 281 4.78 -14.00 -13.87
N GLN A 282 4.52 -13.58 -15.10
CA GLN A 282 4.36 -14.48 -16.26
C GLN A 282 4.94 -13.81 -17.51
N GLY A 283 6.05 -14.34 -18.02
CA GLY A 283 6.81 -13.67 -19.09
C GLY A 283 7.22 -12.25 -18.68
N ASP A 284 6.79 -11.27 -19.48
CA ASP A 284 7.05 -9.83 -19.25
C ASP A 284 5.98 -9.13 -18.41
N LYS A 285 4.93 -9.85 -17.98
CA LYS A 285 3.83 -9.30 -17.18
C LYS A 285 4.06 -9.53 -15.69
N SER A 286 3.63 -8.58 -14.88
CA SER A 286 3.68 -8.70 -13.42
C SER A 286 2.48 -8.04 -12.77
N ALA A 287 1.94 -8.68 -11.74
CA ALA A 287 0.94 -8.09 -10.87
C ALA A 287 1.45 -8.15 -9.43
N LYS A 288 1.11 -7.14 -8.63
CA LYS A 288 1.32 -7.10 -7.20
C LYS A 288 -0.01 -6.72 -6.55
N ILE A 289 -0.48 -7.59 -5.67
CA ILE A 289 -1.71 -7.40 -4.92
C ILE A 289 -1.32 -7.36 -3.45
N VAL A 290 -1.70 -6.30 -2.74
CA VAL A 290 -1.52 -6.18 -1.29
C VAL A 290 -2.88 -6.08 -0.66
N PHE A 291 -3.13 -6.84 0.41
CA PHE A 291 -4.37 -6.76 1.17
C PHE A 291 -4.16 -7.11 2.63
N GLU A 292 -5.08 -6.68 3.47
CA GLU A 292 -5.15 -7.05 4.87
C GLU A 292 -6.12 -8.22 5.04
N TYR A 293 -5.75 -9.23 5.84
CA TYR A 293 -6.60 -10.35 6.17
C TYR A 293 -6.85 -10.41 7.69
N ASP A 294 -8.13 -10.34 8.07
CA ASP A 294 -8.61 -10.59 9.43
C ASP A 294 -8.76 -12.09 9.63
N ILE A 295 -7.86 -12.68 10.43
CA ILE A 295 -7.86 -14.12 10.69
C ILE A 295 -9.12 -14.55 11.46
N LYS A 296 -9.57 -13.74 12.43
CA LYS A 296 -10.73 -14.06 13.27
C LYS A 296 -12.02 -14.07 12.46
N ASN A 297 -12.20 -13.08 11.60
CA ASN A 297 -13.41 -12.92 10.80
C ASN A 297 -13.30 -13.56 9.41
N LYS A 298 -12.15 -14.15 9.07
CA LYS A 298 -11.86 -14.79 7.78
C LYS A 298 -12.14 -13.89 6.59
N LYS A 299 -11.67 -12.63 6.66
CA LYS A 299 -12.07 -11.59 5.71
C LYS A 299 -10.87 -10.79 5.22
N GLY A 300 -10.73 -10.71 3.89
CA GLY A 300 -9.83 -9.77 3.21
C GLY A 300 -10.39 -8.35 3.12
N SER A 301 -9.52 -7.35 3.21
CA SER A 301 -9.86 -5.93 3.10
C SER A 301 -8.67 -5.09 2.61
N ASN A 302 -8.91 -3.82 2.29
CA ASN A 302 -7.86 -2.86 1.87
C ASN A 302 -7.01 -3.35 0.69
N PHE A 303 -7.64 -3.92 -0.33
CA PHE A 303 -6.95 -4.41 -1.52
C PHE A 303 -6.35 -3.26 -2.34
N VAL A 304 -5.07 -3.37 -2.66
CA VAL A 304 -4.33 -2.52 -3.59
C VAL A 304 -3.81 -3.40 -4.72
N TYR A 305 -4.09 -3.00 -5.96
CA TYR A 305 -3.71 -3.73 -7.17
C TYR A 305 -2.75 -2.88 -8.00
N GLU A 306 -1.58 -3.43 -8.31
CA GLU A 306 -0.61 -2.92 -9.27
C GLU A 306 -0.47 -3.98 -10.36
N ILE A 307 -0.80 -3.66 -11.62
CA ILE A 307 -0.82 -4.60 -12.75
C ILE A 307 -0.14 -3.93 -13.95
#